data_AF-A0A353R9V4-F1
#
_entry.id   AF-A0A353R9V4-F1
#
_cell.length_a   1.000
_cell.length_b   1.000
_cell.length_c   1.000
_cell.angle_alpha   90.00
_cell.angle_beta   90.00
_cell.angle_gamma   90.00
#
_symmetry.space_group_name_H-M   'P 1'
#
loop_
_entity.id
_entity.type
_entity.pdbx_description
1 polymer ?
#
loop_
_entity_poly.entity_id
_entity_poly.type
_entity_poly.pdbx_seq_one_letter_code
_entity_poly.pdbx_strand_id
1 'polypeptide(L)'
;MFYKTQITVDKIVNLIVSSVIKRQIRDIPYGCIMISEGVFQSFSEEDVKNAGIAFTYDAHGHPELGKISKSHIIDNLVEKKLKELGIKVKTRPVEVGYEVRCITPKSFDLEYCSMLGMGVYELYIKGVSGCMVCRDGNGKIIPLFLQDLQDPATGKIPPRIVNMKSQEVQFYMKHIMDYITLEDYEAAKAIVPNPEEFDFHKILKF
;
A
#
# COMPACT_ATOMS: atom_id res chain seq x y z
N MET A 1 -2.84 -6.38 0.77
CA MET A 1 -4.32 -6.60 0.80
C MET A 1 -4.78 -7.61 -0.25
N PHE A 2 -4.33 -7.49 -1.51
CA PHE A 2 -4.68 -8.38 -2.62
C PHE A 2 -3.87 -9.69 -2.64
N TYR A 3 -4.01 -10.56 -1.64
CA TYR A 3 -3.28 -11.83 -1.57
C TYR A 3 -4.07 -13.06 -2.04
N LYS A 4 -5.38 -12.90 -2.29
CA LYS A 4 -6.29 -13.95 -2.82
C LYS A 4 -6.88 -13.62 -4.19
N THR A 5 -6.54 -12.46 -4.75
CA THR A 5 -7.10 -11.96 -6.00
C THR A 5 -6.12 -10.99 -6.65
N GLN A 6 -6.14 -10.92 -7.98
CA GLN A 6 -5.30 -9.97 -8.72
C GLN A 6 -5.69 -8.54 -8.36
N ILE A 7 -4.69 -7.68 -8.16
CA ILE A 7 -4.91 -6.25 -7.98
C ILE A 7 -5.24 -5.60 -9.33
N THR A 8 -6.24 -4.73 -9.35
CA THR A 8 -6.61 -3.93 -10.53
C THR A 8 -6.96 -2.52 -10.09
N VAL A 9 -6.88 -1.57 -11.02
CA VAL A 9 -7.24 -0.18 -10.76
C VAL A 9 -8.69 -0.06 -10.29
N ASP A 10 -9.61 -0.75 -10.98
CA ASP A 10 -11.04 -0.76 -10.65
C ASP A 10 -11.32 -1.26 -9.23
N LYS A 11 -10.67 -2.35 -8.80
CA LYS A 11 -10.84 -2.86 -7.43
C LYS A 11 -10.38 -1.86 -6.37
N ILE A 12 -9.30 -1.12 -6.62
CA ILE A 12 -8.85 -0.08 -5.69
C ILE A 12 -9.86 1.06 -5.63
N VAL A 13 -10.33 1.54 -6.79
CA VAL A 13 -11.36 2.58 -6.86
C VAL A 13 -12.63 2.11 -6.13
N ASN A 14 -13.07 0.88 -6.33
CA ASN A 14 -14.25 0.34 -5.67
C ASN A 14 -14.07 0.19 -4.14
N LEU A 15 -12.87 -0.15 -3.65
CA LEU A 15 -12.58 -0.14 -2.19
C LEU A 15 -12.61 1.26 -1.59
N ILE A 16 -12.14 2.27 -2.34
CA ILE A 16 -12.22 3.68 -1.92
C ILE A 16 -13.68 4.11 -1.84
N VAL A 17 -14.46 3.84 -2.89
CA VAL A 17 -15.90 4.15 -2.94
C VAL A 17 -16.65 3.38 -1.84
N SER A 18 -16.30 2.12 -1.57
CA SER A 18 -16.83 1.33 -0.44
C SER A 18 -16.68 2.06 0.89
N SER A 19 -15.48 2.63 1.13
CA SER A 19 -15.21 3.41 2.34
C SER A 19 -16.04 4.69 2.40
N VAL A 20 -16.23 5.37 1.26
CA VAL A 20 -17.07 6.57 1.16
C VAL A 20 -18.54 6.25 1.46
N ILE A 21 -19.10 5.20 0.85
CA ILE A 21 -20.48 4.76 1.07
C ILE A 21 -20.69 4.40 2.54
N LYS A 22 -19.78 3.61 3.14
CA LYS A 22 -19.87 3.23 4.55
C LYS A 22 -19.91 4.45 5.46
N ARG A 23 -19.08 5.45 5.19
CA ARG A 23 -19.05 6.68 5.99
C ARG A 23 -20.27 7.57 5.80
N GLN A 24 -20.87 7.58 4.61
CA GLN A 24 -22.18 8.24 4.40
C GLN A 24 -23.30 7.56 5.19
N ILE A 25 -23.35 6.22 5.21
CA ILE A 25 -24.31 5.46 6.03
C ILE A 25 -24.17 5.81 7.52
N ARG A 26 -22.94 6.07 7.97
CA ARG A 26 -22.62 6.44 9.36
C ARG A 26 -22.76 7.94 9.66
N ASP A 27 -23.17 8.75 8.68
CA ASP A 27 -23.24 10.21 8.76
C ASP A 27 -21.90 10.88 9.15
N ILE A 28 -20.79 10.39 8.58
CA ILE A 28 -19.46 10.95 8.79
C ILE A 28 -18.93 11.57 7.49
N PRO A 29 -18.90 12.92 7.36
CA PRO A 29 -18.72 13.60 6.08
C PRO A 29 -17.25 13.79 5.64
N TYR A 30 -16.30 13.15 6.31
CA TYR A 30 -14.86 13.30 6.05
C TYR A 30 -14.15 11.97 6.21
N GLY A 31 -12.97 11.81 5.61
CA GLY A 31 -12.13 10.63 5.75
C GLY A 31 -10.75 10.83 5.14
N CYS A 32 -9.90 9.83 5.28
CA CYS A 32 -8.59 9.79 4.64
C CYS A 32 -8.35 8.37 4.12
N ILE A 33 -7.84 8.28 2.90
CA ILE A 33 -7.40 7.03 2.29
C ILE A 33 -5.89 7.11 2.10
N MET A 34 -5.19 6.07 2.56
CA MET A 34 -3.75 5.93 2.34
C MET A 34 -3.51 4.80 1.34
N ILE A 35 -2.74 5.10 0.29
CA ILE A 35 -2.37 4.15 -0.75
C ILE A 35 -0.85 4.10 -0.83
N SER A 36 -0.27 2.90 -0.74
CA SER A 36 1.16 2.71 -0.91
C SER A 36 1.55 2.89 -2.38
N GLU A 37 2.64 3.62 -2.64
CA GLU A 37 3.22 3.80 -3.98
C GLU A 37 3.48 2.46 -4.70
N GLY A 38 3.84 1.40 -3.95
CA GLY A 38 4.15 0.09 -4.53
C GLY A 38 2.97 -0.57 -5.25
N VAL A 39 1.74 -0.09 -5.04
CA VAL A 39 0.54 -0.57 -5.74
C VAL A 39 0.66 -0.40 -7.25
N PHE A 40 1.29 0.67 -7.72
CA PHE A 40 1.43 0.95 -9.15
C PHE A 40 2.37 -0.03 -9.88
N GLN A 41 3.32 -0.61 -9.15
CA GLN A 41 4.21 -1.65 -9.68
C GLN A 41 3.49 -2.99 -9.87
N SER A 42 2.27 -3.12 -9.32
CA SER A 42 1.49 -4.36 -9.36
C SER A 42 0.41 -4.36 -10.46
N PHE A 43 0.22 -3.25 -11.18
CA PHE A 43 -0.74 -3.18 -12.27
C PHE A 43 -0.19 -3.79 -13.55
N SER A 44 -1.03 -4.52 -14.27
CA SER A 44 -0.71 -4.95 -15.63
C SER A 44 -0.85 -3.78 -16.61
N GLU A 45 -0.16 -3.85 -17.75
CA GLU A 45 -0.33 -2.86 -18.82
C GLU A 45 -1.77 -2.78 -19.33
N GLU A 46 -2.48 -3.91 -19.33
CA GLU A 46 -3.87 -4.00 -19.74
C GLU A 46 -4.79 -3.25 -18.76
N ASP A 47 -4.61 -3.47 -17.44
CA ASP A 47 -5.39 -2.77 -16.41
C ASP A 47 -5.24 -1.25 -16.51
N VAL A 48 -4.02 -0.81 -16.78
CA VAL A 48 -3.67 0.60 -16.95
C VAL A 48 -4.37 1.19 -18.16
N LYS A 49 -4.27 0.51 -19.32
CA LYS A 49 -4.89 0.95 -20.58
C LYS A 49 -6.40 1.03 -20.41
N ASN A 50 -7.01 0.02 -19.78
CA ASN A 50 -8.44 -0.04 -19.51
C ASN A 50 -8.90 1.07 -18.55
N ALA A 51 -8.05 1.46 -17.60
CA ALA A 51 -8.32 2.60 -16.71
C ALA A 51 -8.18 3.97 -17.41
N GLY A 52 -7.72 4.02 -18.68
CA GLY A 52 -7.52 5.26 -19.41
C GLY A 52 -6.35 6.09 -18.89
N ILE A 53 -5.37 5.45 -18.23
CA ILE A 53 -4.18 6.13 -17.72
C ILE A 53 -3.17 6.24 -18.86
N ALA A 54 -2.92 7.46 -19.34
CA ALA A 54 -1.89 7.71 -20.34
C ALA A 54 -0.50 7.73 -19.69
N PHE A 55 0.26 6.65 -19.83
CA PHE A 55 1.67 6.63 -19.43
C PHE A 55 2.59 7.18 -20.52
N THR A 56 3.59 7.95 -20.11
CA THR A 56 4.83 8.09 -20.88
C THR A 56 5.66 6.82 -20.69
N TYR A 57 6.33 6.34 -21.73
CA TYR A 57 7.15 5.12 -21.68
C TYR A 57 8.63 5.50 -21.80
N ASP A 58 9.50 4.77 -21.11
CA ASP A 58 10.95 4.94 -21.20
C ASP A 58 11.50 4.33 -22.51
N ALA A 59 12.80 4.47 -22.75
CA ALA A 59 13.48 3.96 -23.93
C ALA A 59 13.46 2.42 -24.06
N HIS A 60 13.04 1.70 -23.02
CA HIS A 60 12.94 0.25 -22.98
C HIS A 60 11.48 -0.25 -23.03
N GLY A 61 10.51 0.66 -23.20
CA GLY A 61 9.09 0.34 -23.29
C GLY A 61 8.41 0.11 -21.94
N HIS A 62 9.03 0.51 -20.82
CA HIS A 62 8.37 0.49 -19.51
C HIS A 62 7.65 1.81 -19.24
N PRO A 63 6.46 1.79 -18.62
CA PRO A 63 5.80 3.01 -18.15
C PRO A 63 6.68 3.84 -17.19
N GLU A 64 6.92 5.12 -17.50
CA GLU A 64 7.56 6.12 -16.63
C GLU A 64 6.60 6.57 -15.51
N LEU A 65 6.28 5.65 -14.60
CA LEU A 65 5.46 5.89 -13.40
C LEU A 65 6.05 6.94 -12.43
N GLY A 66 7.32 7.32 -12.62
CA GLY A 66 8.04 8.26 -11.76
C GLY A 66 7.79 9.74 -12.04
N LYS A 67 7.30 10.10 -13.25
CA LYS A 67 7.11 11.50 -13.66
C LYS A 67 5.67 12.00 -13.54
N ILE A 68 4.71 11.11 -13.31
CA ILE A 68 3.29 11.44 -13.22
C ILE A 68 2.86 11.32 -11.76
N SER A 69 2.10 12.31 -11.28
CA SER A 69 1.59 12.28 -9.89
C SER A 69 0.57 11.16 -9.73
N LYS A 70 0.98 10.14 -8.99
CA LYS A 70 0.22 8.90 -8.73
C LYS A 70 -1.07 9.19 -7.95
N SER A 71 -0.99 10.13 -7.02
CA SER A 71 -2.13 10.58 -6.22
C SER A 71 -3.22 11.21 -7.09
N HIS A 72 -2.84 12.09 -8.03
CA HIS A 72 -3.78 12.72 -8.96
C HIS A 72 -4.43 11.72 -9.92
N ILE A 73 -3.70 10.69 -10.37
CA ILE A 73 -4.29 9.64 -11.22
C ILE A 73 -5.45 8.95 -10.50
N ILE A 74 -5.21 8.45 -9.28
CA ILE A 74 -6.24 7.73 -8.52
C ILE A 74 -7.39 8.66 -8.15
N ASP A 75 -7.08 9.91 -7.76
CA ASP A 75 -8.08 10.91 -7.43
C ASP A 75 -9.03 11.18 -8.60
N ASN A 76 -8.51 11.41 -9.82
CA ASN A 76 -9.33 11.60 -11.02
C ASN A 76 -10.23 10.39 -11.33
N LEU A 77 -9.71 9.17 -11.14
CA LEU A 77 -10.48 7.94 -11.36
C LEU A 77 -11.60 7.78 -10.32
N VAL A 78 -11.32 8.10 -9.07
CA VAL A 78 -12.31 8.11 -7.98
C VAL A 78 -13.35 9.20 -8.23
N GLU A 79 -12.96 10.44 -8.57
CA GLU A 79 -13.90 11.52 -8.89
C GLU A 79 -14.83 11.15 -10.04
N LYS A 80 -14.29 10.52 -11.09
CA LYS A 80 -15.09 10.02 -12.22
C LYS A 80 -16.12 8.99 -11.75
N LYS A 81 -15.69 7.97 -10.98
CA LYS A 81 -16.58 6.93 -10.46
C LYS A 81 -17.65 7.50 -9.51
N LEU A 82 -17.28 8.42 -8.62
CA LEU A 82 -18.22 9.09 -7.71
C LEU A 82 -19.26 9.91 -8.49
N LYS A 83 -18.83 10.62 -9.55
CA LYS A 83 -19.72 11.38 -10.42
C LYS A 83 -20.72 10.48 -11.17
N GLU A 84 -20.25 9.34 -11.69
CA GLU A 84 -21.12 8.34 -12.33
C GLU A 84 -22.17 7.77 -11.36
N LEU A 85 -21.81 7.61 -10.09
CA LEU A 85 -22.71 7.16 -9.02
C LEU A 85 -23.57 8.28 -8.43
N GLY A 86 -23.38 9.54 -8.84
CA GLY A 86 -24.09 10.69 -8.29
C GLY A 86 -23.69 11.07 -6.85
N ILE A 87 -22.57 10.54 -6.34
CA ILE A 87 -22.08 10.79 -4.98
C ILE A 87 -21.31 12.11 -4.95
N LYS A 88 -21.78 13.06 -4.13
CA LYS A 88 -21.15 14.39 -3.97
C LYS A 88 -20.17 14.39 -2.80
N VAL A 89 -18.90 14.10 -3.08
CA VAL A 89 -17.80 14.21 -2.12
C VAL A 89 -16.64 14.93 -2.78
N LYS A 90 -16.00 15.84 -2.05
CA LYS A 90 -14.79 16.53 -2.51
C LYS A 90 -13.57 15.71 -2.11
N THR A 91 -12.76 15.32 -3.09
CA THR A 91 -11.48 14.65 -2.85
C THR A 91 -10.32 15.65 -3.01
N ARG A 92 -9.17 15.32 -2.42
CA ARG A 92 -7.94 16.12 -2.52
C ARG A 92 -6.75 15.17 -2.52
N PRO A 93 -5.98 15.10 -3.62
CA PRO A 93 -4.80 14.26 -3.68
C PRO A 93 -3.67 14.90 -2.88
N VAL A 94 -2.98 14.09 -2.08
CA VAL A 94 -1.73 14.45 -1.41
C VAL A 94 -0.74 13.32 -1.66
N GLU A 95 0.46 13.67 -2.11
CA GLU A 95 1.55 12.72 -2.34
C GLU A 95 2.64 12.99 -1.33
N VAL A 96 2.97 11.96 -0.53
CA VAL A 96 3.99 12.05 0.52
C VAL A 96 5.15 11.14 0.18
N GLY A 97 6.34 11.71 0.04
CA GLY A 97 7.53 10.97 -0.38
C GLY A 97 8.82 11.72 -0.08
N TYR A 98 9.24 12.61 -0.97
CA TYR A 98 10.55 13.28 -0.86
C TYR A 98 10.72 14.06 0.43
N GLU A 99 9.67 14.73 0.88
CA GLU A 99 9.66 15.56 2.08
C GLU A 99 9.86 14.76 3.36
N VAL A 100 9.57 13.46 3.38
CA VAL A 100 9.78 12.60 4.56
C VAL A 100 11.11 11.85 4.53
N ARG A 101 11.84 11.86 3.41
CA ARG A 101 13.12 11.11 3.26
C ARG A 101 14.33 11.82 3.86
N CYS A 102 14.31 13.14 3.90
CA CYS A 102 15.44 13.97 4.32
C CYS A 102 15.12 14.83 5.55
N ILE A 103 14.20 14.36 6.41
CA ILE A 103 13.92 15.02 7.67
C ILE A 103 15.00 14.69 8.71
N THR A 104 15.11 15.52 9.74
CA THR A 104 15.97 15.22 10.88
C THR A 104 15.53 13.88 11.52
N PRO A 105 16.43 12.90 11.67
CA PRO A 105 16.10 11.62 12.29
C PRO A 105 15.65 11.81 13.75
N LYS A 106 14.70 10.98 14.20
CA LYS A 106 14.25 10.98 15.59
C LYS A 106 15.25 10.25 16.48
N SER A 107 15.09 10.36 17.81
CA SER A 107 15.97 9.68 18.78
C SER A 107 16.10 8.18 18.53
N PHE A 108 15.01 7.52 18.12
CA PHE A 108 15.04 6.11 17.74
C PHE A 108 15.95 5.84 16.54
N ASP A 109 15.79 6.60 15.45
CA ASP A 109 16.61 6.42 14.24
C ASP A 109 18.09 6.75 14.51
N LEU A 110 18.36 7.77 15.33
CA LEU A 110 19.73 8.12 15.75
C LEU A 110 20.39 6.99 16.52
N GLU A 111 19.71 6.43 17.53
CA GLU A 111 20.21 5.32 18.33
C GLU A 111 20.39 4.06 17.46
N TYR A 112 19.36 3.71 16.69
CA TYR A 112 19.35 2.54 15.82
C TYR A 112 20.48 2.58 14.78
N CYS A 113 20.62 3.68 14.04
CA CYS A 113 21.67 3.84 13.03
C CYS A 113 23.08 3.88 13.65
N SER A 114 23.24 4.50 14.83
CA SER A 114 24.53 4.49 15.55
C SER A 114 24.91 3.06 15.95
N MET A 115 23.97 2.29 16.47
CA MET A 115 24.18 0.88 16.82
C MET A 115 24.47 0.02 15.60
N LEU A 116 23.80 0.24 14.47
CA LEU A 116 24.14 -0.45 13.22
C LEU A 116 25.59 -0.15 12.80
N GLY A 117 26.02 1.11 12.85
CA GLY A 117 27.39 1.51 12.54
C GLY A 117 28.43 0.86 13.46
N MET A 118 28.19 0.87 14.77
CA MET A 118 29.04 0.16 15.74
C MET A 118 29.03 -1.35 15.52
N GLY A 119 27.88 -1.91 15.16
CA GLY A 119 27.72 -3.33 14.83
C GLY A 119 28.53 -3.76 13.61
N VAL A 120 28.67 -2.89 12.60
CA VAL A 120 29.57 -3.13 11.45
C VAL A 120 31.00 -3.30 11.94
N TYR A 121 31.49 -2.38 12.79
CA TYR A 121 32.84 -2.42 13.33
C TYR A 121 33.10 -3.69 14.16
N GLU A 122 32.16 -4.05 15.04
CA GLU A 122 32.21 -5.27 15.85
C GLU A 122 32.31 -6.54 15.01
N LEU A 123 31.49 -6.66 13.96
CA LEU A 123 31.50 -7.81 13.06
C LEU A 123 32.78 -7.86 12.22
N TYR A 124 33.28 -6.70 11.80
CA TYR A 124 34.54 -6.59 11.06
C TYR A 124 35.74 -7.08 11.89
N ILE A 125 35.89 -6.65 13.14
CA ILE A 125 36.97 -7.13 14.03
C ILE A 125 36.90 -8.63 14.23
N LYS A 126 35.69 -9.19 14.33
CA LYS A 126 35.46 -10.64 14.46
C LYS A 126 35.69 -11.41 13.15
N GLY A 127 36.06 -10.73 12.06
CA GLY A 127 36.30 -11.34 10.76
C GLY A 127 35.04 -11.88 10.09
N VAL A 128 33.85 -11.41 10.49
CA VAL A 128 32.58 -11.86 9.93
C VAL A 128 32.29 -11.08 8.64
N SER A 129 32.14 -11.78 7.53
CA SER A 129 31.89 -11.18 6.20
C SER A 129 30.65 -11.81 5.53
N GLY A 130 30.14 -11.16 4.49
CA GLY A 130 28.97 -11.65 3.74
C GLY A 130 27.63 -11.58 4.49
N CYS A 131 27.51 -10.65 5.44
CA CYS A 131 26.29 -10.44 6.22
C CYS A 131 25.86 -8.97 6.29
N MET A 132 24.58 -8.76 6.55
CA MET A 132 24.04 -7.46 6.98
C MET A 132 24.05 -7.39 8.50
N VAL A 133 24.32 -6.20 9.03
CA VAL A 133 24.18 -5.93 10.47
C VAL A 133 22.70 -5.81 10.80
N CYS A 134 22.24 -6.61 11.76
CA CYS A 134 20.89 -6.53 12.29
C CYS A 134 20.95 -6.24 13.79
N ARG A 135 20.04 -5.41 14.29
CA ARG A 135 19.79 -5.22 15.72
C ARG A 135 18.43 -5.82 16.04
N ASP A 136 18.37 -6.76 16.97
CA ASP A 136 17.10 -7.33 17.40
C ASP A 136 16.31 -6.40 18.34
N GLY A 137 15.12 -6.81 18.75
CA GLY A 137 14.27 -6.02 19.65
C GLY A 137 14.85 -5.77 21.05
N ASN A 138 15.90 -6.50 21.44
CA ASN A 138 16.60 -6.35 22.71
C ASN A 138 17.90 -5.52 22.56
N GLY A 139 18.20 -5.03 21.37
CA GLY A 139 19.40 -4.26 21.09
C GLY A 139 20.64 -5.11 20.81
N LYS A 140 20.52 -6.42 20.63
CA LYS A 140 21.65 -7.29 20.30
C LYS A 140 22.01 -7.16 18.83
N ILE A 141 23.31 -7.00 18.54
CA ILE A 141 23.83 -7.08 17.17
C ILE A 141 23.95 -8.54 16.72
N ILE A 142 23.36 -8.85 15.57
CA ILE A 142 23.32 -10.19 14.99
C ILE A 142 23.75 -10.08 13.51
N PRO A 143 24.68 -10.93 13.05
CA PRO A 143 24.97 -11.03 11.63
C PRO A 143 23.84 -11.77 10.92
N LEU A 144 23.22 -11.11 9.94
CA LEU A 144 22.23 -11.74 9.06
C LEU A 144 22.90 -12.05 7.73
N PHE A 145 23.28 -13.31 7.51
CA PHE A 145 24.06 -13.69 6.33
C PHE A 145 23.24 -13.54 5.05
N LEU A 146 23.86 -13.01 4.00
CA LEU A 146 23.19 -12.78 2.72
C LEU A 146 22.71 -14.10 2.10
N GLN A 147 23.49 -15.17 2.22
CA GLN A 147 23.14 -16.50 1.71
C GLN A 147 21.84 -17.05 2.32
N ASP A 148 21.52 -16.68 3.57
CA ASP A 148 20.31 -17.16 4.27
C ASP A 148 19.05 -16.41 3.80
N LEU A 149 19.23 -15.28 3.11
CA LEU A 149 18.17 -14.42 2.60
C LEU A 149 17.98 -14.53 1.10
N GLN A 150 19.01 -14.97 0.39
CA GLN A 150 18.98 -15.10 -1.07
C GLN A 150 18.05 -16.24 -1.47
N ASP A 151 17.23 -15.98 -2.48
CA ASP A 151 16.51 -17.03 -3.18
C ASP A 151 17.51 -18.00 -3.83
N PRO A 152 17.45 -19.31 -3.54
CA PRO A 152 18.45 -20.27 -4.01
C PRO A 152 18.55 -20.39 -5.53
N ALA A 153 17.48 -20.06 -6.27
CA ALA A 153 17.43 -20.19 -7.72
C ALA A 153 17.96 -18.93 -8.43
N THR A 154 17.66 -17.75 -7.89
CA THR A 154 17.96 -16.46 -8.54
C THR A 154 19.13 -15.70 -7.90
N GLY A 155 19.53 -16.06 -6.68
CA GLY A 155 20.55 -15.37 -5.89
C GLY A 155 20.14 -13.97 -5.43
N LYS A 156 18.88 -13.57 -5.65
CA LYS A 156 18.36 -12.25 -5.24
C LYS A 156 17.71 -12.33 -3.87
N ILE A 157 17.80 -11.27 -3.08
CA ILE A 157 17.06 -11.15 -1.82
C ILE A 157 15.65 -10.65 -2.15
N PRO A 158 14.59 -11.45 -1.95
CA PRO A 158 13.24 -11.02 -2.24
C PRO A 158 12.77 -9.95 -1.24
N PRO A 159 11.91 -9.01 -1.66
CA PRO A 159 11.33 -8.04 -0.74
C PRO A 159 10.42 -8.73 0.28
N ARG A 160 10.53 -8.33 1.55
CA ARG A 160 9.64 -8.81 2.62
C ARG A 160 8.30 -8.07 2.54
N ILE A 161 7.25 -8.79 2.18
CA ILE A 161 5.89 -8.25 2.12
C ILE A 161 5.19 -8.26 3.49
N VAL A 162 4.13 -7.46 3.61
CA VAL A 162 3.27 -7.44 4.81
C VAL A 162 2.59 -8.80 4.98
N ASN A 163 2.69 -9.36 6.20
CA ASN A 163 1.94 -10.56 6.54
C ASN A 163 0.47 -10.22 6.78
N MET A 164 -0.37 -10.43 5.76
CA MET A 164 -1.80 -10.17 5.83
C MET A 164 -2.55 -11.02 6.87
N LYS A 165 -1.96 -12.13 7.35
CA LYS A 165 -2.54 -13.00 8.36
C LYS A 165 -2.15 -12.60 9.79
N SER A 166 -1.30 -11.59 9.98
CA SER A 166 -0.90 -11.15 11.32
C SER A 166 -2.10 -10.61 12.09
N GLN A 167 -2.08 -10.79 13.42
CA GLN A 167 -3.17 -10.34 14.28
C GLN A 167 -3.39 -8.82 14.14
N GLU A 168 -2.32 -8.04 14.13
CA GLU A 168 -2.38 -6.58 13.99
C GLU A 168 -3.10 -6.14 12.72
N VAL A 169 -2.73 -6.72 11.57
CA VAL A 169 -3.36 -6.41 10.28
C VAL A 169 -4.82 -6.83 10.28
N GLN A 170 -5.13 -8.03 10.80
CA GLN A 170 -6.49 -8.53 10.89
C GLN A 170 -7.38 -7.68 11.79
N PHE A 171 -6.85 -7.19 12.91
CA PHE A 171 -7.58 -6.31 13.83
C PHE A 171 -7.89 -4.97 13.16
N TYR A 172 -6.90 -4.35 12.53
CA TYR A 172 -7.10 -3.08 11.83
C TYR A 172 -8.15 -3.22 10.72
N MET A 173 -8.02 -4.25 9.88
CA MET A 173 -8.97 -4.48 8.79
C MET A 173 -10.38 -4.74 9.31
N LYS A 174 -10.57 -5.60 10.32
CA LYS A 174 -11.91 -6.01 10.77
C LYS A 174 -12.63 -4.99 11.65
N HIS A 175 -11.89 -4.14 12.36
CA HIS A 175 -12.46 -3.33 13.44
C HIS A 175 -12.25 -1.83 13.29
N ILE A 176 -11.29 -1.38 12.47
CA ILE A 176 -10.95 0.04 12.32
C ILE A 176 -11.32 0.57 10.94
N MET A 177 -11.10 -0.20 9.88
CA MET A 177 -11.41 0.26 8.52
C MET A 177 -12.92 0.35 8.28
N ASP A 178 -13.36 1.45 7.66
CA ASP A 178 -14.73 1.59 7.15
C ASP A 178 -14.78 1.07 5.71
N TYR A 179 -15.63 0.10 5.47
CA TYR A 179 -16.02 -0.41 4.15
C TYR A 179 -17.41 -1.02 4.26
N ILE A 180 -18.09 -1.19 3.14
CA ILE A 180 -19.39 -1.87 3.14
C ILE A 180 -19.22 -3.39 3.04
N THR A 181 -20.13 -4.10 3.69
CA THR A 181 -20.30 -5.55 3.64
C THR A 181 -21.76 -5.88 3.32
N LEU A 182 -22.09 -7.19 3.25
CA LEU A 182 -23.47 -7.66 3.04
C LEU A 182 -24.49 -7.00 3.98
N GLU A 183 -24.12 -6.74 5.24
CA GLU A 183 -24.98 -6.13 6.25
C GLU A 183 -25.37 -4.68 5.91
N ASP A 184 -24.55 -4.00 5.11
CA ASP A 184 -24.77 -2.60 4.72
C ASP A 184 -25.62 -2.46 3.45
N TYR A 185 -25.95 -3.56 2.76
CA TYR A 185 -26.55 -3.48 1.42
C TYR A 185 -27.90 -2.76 1.40
N GLU A 186 -28.72 -2.94 2.42
CA GLU A 186 -30.02 -2.27 2.51
C GLU A 186 -29.84 -0.75 2.57
N ALA A 187 -28.95 -0.27 3.45
CA ALA A 187 -28.64 1.15 3.57
C ALA A 187 -27.89 1.69 2.34
N ALA A 188 -26.96 0.91 1.77
CA ALA A 188 -26.17 1.29 0.61
C ALA A 188 -27.03 1.41 -0.67
N LYS A 189 -28.13 0.66 -0.80
CA LYS A 189 -29.08 0.78 -1.91
C LYS A 189 -29.75 2.15 -2.02
N ALA A 190 -29.80 2.91 -0.92
CA ALA A 190 -30.27 4.29 -0.95
C ALA A 190 -29.24 5.25 -1.60
N ILE A 191 -27.98 4.81 -1.76
CA ILE A 191 -26.86 5.62 -2.27
C ILE A 191 -26.43 5.15 -3.66
N VAL A 192 -26.34 3.82 -3.87
CA VAL A 192 -25.90 3.21 -5.13
C VAL A 192 -26.80 2.04 -5.54
N PRO A 193 -27.00 1.76 -6.84
CA PRO A 193 -27.90 0.70 -7.29
C PRO A 193 -27.36 -0.73 -6.98
N ASN A 194 -26.05 -0.95 -7.15
CA ASN A 194 -25.40 -2.26 -7.03
C ASN A 194 -24.34 -2.24 -5.91
N PRO A 195 -24.72 -2.30 -4.61
CA PRO A 195 -23.74 -2.24 -3.51
C PRO A 195 -22.73 -3.39 -3.51
N GLU A 196 -23.06 -4.53 -4.11
CA GLU A 196 -22.16 -5.68 -4.20
C GLU A 196 -20.87 -5.42 -4.97
N GLU A 197 -20.84 -4.44 -5.88
CA GLU A 197 -19.63 -4.02 -6.61
C GLU A 197 -18.59 -3.39 -5.66
N PHE A 198 -19.05 -2.81 -4.54
CA PHE A 198 -18.23 -2.12 -3.55
C PHE A 198 -18.04 -2.95 -2.28
N ASP A 199 -18.48 -4.21 -2.26
CA ASP A 199 -18.34 -5.08 -1.09
C ASP A 199 -16.88 -5.51 -0.89
N PHE A 200 -16.36 -5.22 0.30
CA PHE A 200 -14.97 -5.49 0.67
C PHE A 200 -14.57 -6.96 0.51
N HIS A 201 -15.42 -7.88 0.97
CA HIS A 201 -15.15 -9.31 0.94
C HIS A 201 -15.21 -9.85 -0.49
N LYS A 202 -16.14 -9.36 -1.31
CA LYS A 202 -16.23 -9.75 -2.72
C LYS A 202 -15.04 -9.25 -3.52
N ILE A 203 -14.64 -7.99 -3.34
CA ILE A 203 -13.51 -7.39 -4.07
C ILE A 203 -12.21 -8.15 -3.77
N LEU A 204 -11.94 -8.40 -2.48
CA LEU A 204 -10.66 -8.96 -2.02
C LEU A 204 -10.65 -10.49 -1.93
N LYS A 205 -11.80 -11.14 -2.04
CA LYS A 205 -12.02 -12.54 -1.64
C LYS A 205 -11.59 -12.78 -0.19
N PHE A 206 -11.79 -11.77 0.67
CA PHE A 206 -11.21 -11.70 2.02
C PHE A 206 -11.87 -12.68 2.97
#